data_AF-A0A9D8D3D3-F1
#
_entry.id   AF-A0A9D8D3D3-F1
#
_cell.length_a   1.000
_cell.length_b   1.000
_cell.length_c   1.000
_cell.angle_alpha   90.00
_cell.angle_beta   90.00
_cell.angle_gamma   90.00
#
_symmetry.space_group_name_H-M   'P 1'
#
loop_
_entity.id
_entity.type
_entity.pdbx_description
1 polymer ?
#
loop_
_entity_poly.entity_id
_entity_poly.type
_entity_poly.pdbx_seq_one_letter_code
_entity_poly.pdbx_strand_id
1 'polypeptide(L)' 'MAQILILVGTESGNAQMVADALKPVLESGGHAIAVTDKAASADDLGAHDVLLVVCATHGSGDIPTNIQPLAETL' A
#
# COMPACT_ATOMS: atom_id res chain seq x y z
N MET A 1 9.49 4.53 -16.44
CA MET A 1 9.34 3.44 -15.46
C MET A 1 9.42 4.06 -14.09
N ALA A 2 8.31 4.10 -13.36
CA ALA A 2 8.27 4.61 -11.99
C ALA A 2 8.38 3.45 -10.99
N GLN A 3 9.02 3.69 -9.85
CA GLN A 3 9.02 2.79 -8.70
C GLN A 3 7.76 3.07 -7.86
N ILE A 4 6.85 2.10 -7.78
CA ILE A 4 5.61 2.23 -7.03
C ILE A 4 5.63 1.27 -5.84
N LEU A 5 5.44 1.82 -4.64
CA LEU A 5 5.22 1.05 -3.43
C LEU A 5 3.72 0.95 -3.16
N ILE A 6 3.18 -0.27 -3.21
CA ILE A 6 1.83 -0.56 -2.76
C ILE A 6 1.88 -0.91 -1.27
N LEU A 7 1.32 -0.04 -0.43
CA LEU A 7 1.15 -0.28 0.99
C LEU A 7 -0.25 -0.81 1.28
N VAL A 8 -0.32 -1.98 1.89
CA VAL A 8 -1.57 -2.70 2.13
C VAL A 8 -1.99 -2.58 3.58
N GLY A 9 -3.14 -1.94 3.82
CA GLY A 9 -3.84 -1.96 5.10
C GLY A 9 -4.93 -3.01 5.08
N THR A 10 -4.74 -4.13 5.77
CA THR A 10 -5.75 -5.19 5.80
C THR A 10 -5.69 -5.97 7.11
N GLU A 11 -6.85 -6.34 7.66
CA GLU A 11 -6.95 -7.26 8.80
C GLU A 11 -7.43 -8.65 8.35
N SER A 12 -8.26 -8.71 7.29
CA SER A 12 -8.89 -9.94 6.77
C SER A 12 -8.31 -10.43 5.43
N GLY A 13 -7.33 -9.71 4.87
CA GLY A 13 -6.67 -10.06 3.60
C GLY A 13 -7.33 -9.52 2.33
N ASN A 14 -8.50 -8.90 2.40
CA ASN A 14 -9.19 -8.38 1.20
C ASN A 14 -8.41 -7.30 0.44
N ALA A 15 -7.81 -6.36 1.17
CA ALA A 15 -6.97 -5.32 0.55
C ALA A 15 -5.68 -5.91 -0.05
N GLN A 16 -5.16 -7.03 0.48
CA GLN A 16 -4.02 -7.74 -0.13
C GLN A 16 -4.41 -8.31 -1.50
N MET A 17 -5.58 -8.93 -1.61
CA MET A 17 -6.05 -9.45 -2.91
C MET A 17 -6.20 -8.35 -3.96
N VAL A 18 -6.62 -7.15 -3.55
CA VAL A 18 -6.68 -5.99 -4.46
C VAL A 18 -5.28 -5.55 -4.89
N ALA A 19 -4.32 -5.48 -3.95
CA ALA A 19 -2.94 -5.13 -4.26
C ALA A 19 -2.29 -6.14 -5.23
N ASP A 20 -2.52 -7.44 -5.01
CA ASP A 20 -2.02 -8.51 -5.86
C ASP A 20 -2.64 -8.46 -7.27
N ALA A 21 -3.90 -8.05 -7.39
CA ALA A 21 -4.56 -7.85 -8.68
C ALA A 21 -4.05 -6.60 -9.42
N LEU A 22 -3.67 -5.55 -8.69
CA LEU A 22 -3.13 -4.30 -9.27
C LEU A 22 -1.69 -4.48 -9.77
N LYS A 23 -0.89 -5.30 -9.09
CA LYS A 23 0.51 -5.54 -9.45
C LYS A 23 0.74 -5.89 -10.94
N PRO A 24 0.13 -6.95 -11.51
CA PRO A 24 0.36 -7.31 -12.91
C PRO A 24 -0.14 -6.24 -13.89
N VAL A 25 -1.19 -5.50 -13.54
CA VAL A 25 -1.72 -4.40 -14.37
C VAL A 25 -0.69 -3.27 -14.44
N LEU A 26 -0.15 -2.84 -13.30
CA LEU A 26 0.84 -1.77 -13.25
C LEU A 26 2.19 -2.20 -13.85
N GLU A 27 2.60 -3.46 -13.64
CA GLU A 27 3.79 -4.03 -14.27
C GLU A 27 3.63 -4.06 -15.80
N SER A 28 2.46 -4.44 -16.32
CA SER A 28 2.17 -4.39 -17.77
C SER A 28 2.20 -2.98 -18.35
N GLY A 29 1.95 -1.96 -17.50
CA GLY A 29 2.10 -0.54 -17.84
C GLY A 29 3.55 -0.05 -17.88
N GLY A 30 4.53 -0.91 -17.53
CA GLY A 30 5.96 -0.57 -17.53
C GLY A 30 6.45 0.10 -16.23
N HIS A 31 5.78 -0.17 -15.11
CA HIS A 31 6.18 0.28 -13.77
C HIS A 31 6.81 -0.87 -12.97
N ALA A 32 7.63 -0.54 -11.98
CA ALA A 32 8.21 -1.50 -11.05
C ALA A 32 7.45 -1.43 -9.73
N ILE A 33 6.91 -2.57 -9.29
CA ILE A 33 5.94 -2.62 -8.17
C ILE A 33 6.51 -3.42 -7.00
N ALA A 34 6.59 -2.77 -5.84
CA ALA A 34 6.79 -3.42 -4.55
C ALA A 34 5.46 -3.45 -3.80
N VAL A 35 5.15 -4.55 -3.11
CA VAL A 35 3.94 -4.67 -2.28
C VAL A 35 4.38 -4.99 -0.85
N THR A 36 3.86 -4.26 0.13
CA THR A 36 4.14 -4.48 1.55
C THR A 36 2.89 -4.28 2.39
N ASP A 37 2.69 -5.15 3.37
CA ASP A 37 1.69 -5.04 4.43
C ASP A 37 2.30 -4.54 5.75
N LYS A 38 3.61 -4.30 5.78
CA LYS A 38 4.30 -3.74 6.93
C LYS A 38 4.10 -2.23 6.97
N ALA A 39 4.10 -1.66 8.17
CA ALA A 39 4.15 -0.21 8.34
C ALA A 39 5.29 0.38 7.51
N ALA A 40 4.97 1.28 6.58
CA ALA A 40 5.97 1.95 5.75
C ALA A 40 6.71 2.99 6.60
N SER A 41 8.03 2.96 6.55
CA SER A 41 8.87 4.00 7.15
C SER A 41 9.00 5.20 6.20
N ALA A 42 9.45 6.35 6.73
CA ALA A 42 9.79 7.51 5.90
C ALA A 42 10.86 7.19 4.84
N ASP A 43 11.76 6.24 5.14
CA ASP A 43 12.79 5.79 4.20
C ASP A 43 12.19 4.99 3.04
N ASP A 44 11.16 4.18 3.30
CA ASP A 44 10.44 3.45 2.25
C ASP A 44 9.73 4.40 1.30
N LEU A 45 9.17 5.50 1.82
CA LEU A 45 8.57 6.58 1.03
C LEU A 45 9.60 7.29 0.16
N GLY A 46 10.79 7.57 0.69
CA GLY A 46 11.87 8.24 -0.05
C GLY A 46 12.52 7.41 -1.15
N ALA A 47 12.38 6.08 -1.10
CA ALA A 47 12.95 5.15 -2.07
C ALA A 47 12.08 4.93 -3.32
N HIS A 48 10.83 5.41 -3.32
CA HIS A 48 9.86 5.17 -4.38
C HIS A 48 9.32 6.48 -4.97
N ASP A 49 9.00 6.48 -6.26
CA ASP A 49 8.44 7.65 -6.94
C ASP A 49 6.96 7.87 -6.57
N VAL A 50 6.25 6.78 -6.27
CA VAL A 50 4.81 6.78 -5.99
C VAL A 50 4.49 5.83 -4.85
N LEU A 51 3.70 6.32 -3.89
CA LEU A 51 3.04 5.50 -2.87
C LEU A 51 1.58 5.27 -3.27
N LEU A 52 1.18 4.00 -3.38
CA LEU A 52 -0.20 3.59 -3.59
C LEU A 52 -0.72 2.88 -2.33
N VAL A 53 -1.64 3.50 -1.60
CA VAL A 53 -2.20 2.90 -0.38
C VAL A 53 -3.48 2.14 -0.73
N VAL A 54 -3.52 0.85 -0.40
CA VAL A 54 -4.71 0.00 -0.53
C VAL A 54 -5.16 -0.36 0.87
N CYS A 55 -6.18 0.33 1.37
CA CYS A 55 -6.60 0.25 2.77
C CYS A 55 -8.04 -0.24 2.88
N ALA A 56 -8.25 -1.30 3.66
CA ALA A 56 -9.57 -1.68 4.15
C ALA A 56 -10.03 -0.73 5.26
N THR A 57 -11.34 -0.67 5.49
CA THR A 57 -11.91 0.03 6.65
C THR A 57 -12.83 -0.91 7.41
N HIS A 58 -12.94 -0.72 8.73
CA HIS A 58 -13.86 -1.45 9.58
C HIS A 58 -14.94 -0.52 10.13
N GLY A 59 -16.18 -1.02 10.16
CA GLY A 59 -17.30 -0.42 10.88
C GLY A 59 -17.45 1.09 10.66
N SER A 60 -17.07 1.87 11.68
CA SER A 60 -17.20 3.33 11.75
C SER A 60 -16.18 4.12 10.93
N GLY A 61 -15.33 3.45 10.15
CA GLY A 61 -14.26 4.08 9.35
C GLY A 61 -12.86 3.86 9.91
N ASP A 62 -12.70 2.94 10.86
CA ASP A 62 -11.41 2.63 11.45
C ASP A 62 -10.50 1.96 10.41
N ILE A 63 -9.25 2.41 10.35
CA ILE A 63 -8.21 1.85 9.48
C ILE A 63 -7.38 0.78 10.21
N PRO A 64 -6.86 -0.21 9.48
CA PRO A 64 -5.93 -1.22 9.97
C PRO A 64 -4.75 -0.64 10.73
N THR A 65 -4.33 -1.36 11.77
CA THR A 65 -3.32 -0.88 12.73
C THR A 65 -1.97 -0.58 12.08
N ASN A 66 -1.62 -1.28 11.01
CA ASN A 66 -0.40 -1.10 10.25
C ASN A 66 -0.37 0.21 9.41
N ILE A 67 -1.53 0.81 9.11
CA ILE A 67 -1.64 2.07 8.36
C ILE A 67 -1.76 3.28 9.30
N GLN A 68 -2.23 3.10 10.53
CA GLN A 68 -2.40 4.20 11.48
C GLN A 68 -1.15 5.08 11.63
N PRO A 69 0.08 4.54 11.78
CA PRO A 69 1.28 5.36 11.89
C PRO A 69 1.53 6.25 10.67
N LEU A 70 1.20 5.75 9.47
CA LEU A 70 1.30 6.55 8.24
C LEU A 70 0.26 7.67 8.23
N ALA A 71 -0.99 7.38 8.59
CA ALA A 71 -2.07 8.37 8.62
C ALA A 71 -1.84 9.49 9.65
N GLU A 72 -1.18 9.19 10.77
CA GLU A 72 -0.82 10.18 11.80
C GLU A 72 0.39 11.05 11.42
N THR A 73 1.23 10.57 10.52
CA THR A 73 2.49 11.24 10.14
C THR A 73 2.34 12.17 8.92
N LEU A 74 1.29 11.99 8.11
CA LEU A 74 0.96 12.81 6.94
C LEU A 74 0.32 14.15 7.32
#